data_AF-A0A7X8JHX6-F1
#
_entry.id   AF-A0A7X8JHX6-F1
#
_cell.length_a   1.000
_cell.length_b   1.000
_cell.length_c   1.000
_cell.angle_alpha   90.00
_cell.angle_beta   90.00
_cell.angle_gamma   90.00
#
_symmetry.space_group_name_H-M   'P 1'
#
loop_
_entity.id
_entity.type
_entity.pdbx_description
1 polymer ?
#
loop_
_entity_poly.entity_id
_entity_poly.type
_entity_poly.pdbx_seq_one_letter_code
_entity_poly.pdbx_strand_id
1 'polypeptide(L)'
;MLSEQRTIKNTKLKLAVLIISMLQPIIGAANSVLSEIRKAFGSISESSVQQLVSFPFLVTVPATILAGRLSLRFSKKKLLLFGVGLTTVAGILPVFVHDFTLIFISRLFVGVGVGFVIPFMTGLIADFFHGHERDHLFGLQGTFVNLGAVFFYSIGGILGGINWHYNFLVFLIGLIIFPMVLLFLPEQKIAEPQKEKDEPFVKKIFFICLAMLGIQMIGNSFSLNLSFVIAESRIGDASITGTIIAFTSLGGLLTGLVYQKILNLTRRFVSAIAMFLLAAGLLIASLSYSIALMIVAAFFVGCGSALIVAAYLTKISDRVSGQSRTVAMAFCWQWSASAFLSPRSTPC
;
A
#
# COMPACT_ATOMS: atom_id res chain seq x y z
N MET A 1 -0.99 25.70 -28.60
CA MET A 1 0.38 25.33 -28.20
C MET A 1 0.63 25.39 -26.69
N LEU A 2 0.48 26.52 -25.98
CA LEU A 2 0.71 26.58 -24.52
C LEU A 2 -0.31 25.77 -23.70
N SER A 3 -1.58 25.75 -24.09
CA SER A 3 -2.61 24.90 -23.46
C SER A 3 -2.30 23.42 -23.66
N GLU A 4 -1.99 23.02 -24.89
CA GLU A 4 -1.66 21.65 -25.30
C GLU A 4 -0.40 21.10 -24.63
N GLN A 5 0.67 21.91 -24.53
CA GLN A 5 1.87 21.55 -23.76
C GLN A 5 1.58 21.39 -22.26
N ARG A 6 0.67 22.19 -21.70
CA ARG A 6 0.23 22.08 -20.29
C ARG A 6 -0.58 20.80 -20.07
N THR A 7 -1.45 20.44 -21.01
CA THR A 7 -2.24 19.19 -20.97
C THR A 7 -1.34 17.97 -21.09
N ILE A 8 -0.38 17.95 -22.01
CA ILE A 8 0.58 16.85 -22.19
C ILE A 8 1.46 16.69 -20.93
N LYS A 9 1.91 17.81 -20.34
CA LYS A 9 2.70 17.79 -19.10
C LYS A 9 1.89 17.25 -17.92
N ASN A 10 0.61 17.59 -17.82
CA ASN A 10 -0.29 17.06 -16.80
C ASN A 10 -0.56 15.56 -16.99
N THR A 11 -0.76 15.07 -18.22
CA THR A 11 -0.98 13.63 -18.47
C THR A 11 0.23 12.78 -18.12
N LYS A 12 1.45 13.23 -18.49
CA LYS A 12 2.70 12.52 -18.13
C LYS A 12 2.90 12.47 -16.61
N LEU A 13 2.61 13.57 -15.91
CA LEU A 13 2.71 13.62 -14.45
C LEU A 13 1.69 12.71 -13.77
N LYS A 14 0.44 12.67 -14.25
CA LYS A 14 -0.59 11.73 -13.74
C LYS A 14 -0.12 10.28 -13.86
N LEU A 15 0.30 9.88 -15.05
CA LEU A 15 0.76 8.53 -15.32
C LEU A 15 1.98 8.18 -14.47
N ALA A 16 2.94 9.09 -14.33
CA ALA A 16 4.10 8.89 -13.48
C ALA A 16 3.69 8.60 -12.02
N VAL A 17 2.86 9.45 -11.42
CA VAL A 17 2.46 9.28 -10.02
C VAL A 17 1.63 8.01 -9.79
N LEU A 18 0.78 7.62 -10.75
CA LEU A 18 0.02 6.38 -10.70
C LEU A 18 0.94 5.14 -10.85
N ILE A 19 1.89 5.15 -11.78
CA ILE A 19 2.86 4.06 -11.95
C ILE A 19 3.78 3.93 -10.72
N ILE A 20 4.22 5.05 -10.14
CA ILE A 20 4.99 5.04 -8.88
C ILE A 20 4.16 4.43 -7.75
N SER A 21 2.85 4.65 -7.72
CA SER A 21 1.96 4.06 -6.72
C SER A 21 1.88 2.54 -6.81
N MET A 22 2.14 1.96 -8.00
CA MET A 22 2.24 0.51 -8.14
C MET A 22 3.39 -0.08 -7.32
N LEU A 23 4.42 0.70 -6.97
CA LEU A 23 5.59 0.22 -6.24
C LEU A 23 5.27 -0.12 -4.77
N GLN A 24 4.27 0.49 -4.17
CA GLN A 24 3.90 0.27 -2.76
C GLN A 24 3.76 -1.22 -2.36
N PRO A 25 2.98 -2.06 -3.05
CA PRO A 25 2.81 -3.48 -2.70
C PRO A 25 4.05 -4.35 -2.90
N ILE A 26 5.12 -3.87 -3.55
CA ILE A 26 6.33 -4.67 -3.79
C ILE A 26 6.96 -5.20 -2.50
N ILE A 27 6.74 -4.48 -1.39
CA ILE A 27 7.17 -4.93 -0.05
C ILE A 27 6.59 -6.30 0.30
N GLY A 28 5.40 -6.65 -0.19
CA GLY A 28 4.76 -7.94 0.05
C GLY A 28 5.21 -9.07 -0.89
N ALA A 29 6.08 -8.81 -1.88
CA ALA A 29 6.41 -9.79 -2.92
C ALA A 29 7.05 -11.08 -2.38
N ALA A 30 7.71 -11.03 -1.21
CA ALA A 30 8.28 -12.21 -0.57
C ALA A 30 7.20 -13.21 -0.06
N ASN A 31 5.94 -12.80 0.07
CA ASN A 31 4.85 -13.70 0.48
C ASN A 31 4.67 -14.86 -0.50
N SER A 32 4.87 -14.64 -1.80
CA SER A 32 4.66 -15.66 -2.84
C SER A 32 5.64 -16.84 -2.75
N VAL A 33 6.77 -16.69 -2.05
CA VAL A 33 7.83 -17.71 -1.95
C VAL A 33 8.17 -18.10 -0.51
N LEU A 34 7.33 -17.73 0.46
CA LEU A 34 7.63 -17.93 1.88
C LEU A 34 7.83 -19.42 2.24
N SER A 35 7.05 -20.30 1.62
CA SER A 35 7.17 -21.76 1.78
C SER A 35 8.50 -22.30 1.25
N GLU A 36 8.96 -21.81 0.11
CA GLU A 36 10.25 -22.22 -0.47
C GLU A 36 11.44 -21.70 0.34
N ILE A 37 11.36 -20.46 0.86
CA ILE A 37 12.34 -19.93 1.80
C ILE A 37 12.40 -20.81 3.06
N ARG A 38 11.25 -21.22 3.60
CA ARG A 38 11.20 -22.11 4.78
C ARG A 38 11.89 -23.45 4.53
N LYS A 39 11.69 -24.05 3.35
CA LYS A 39 12.35 -25.30 2.94
C LYS A 39 13.87 -25.11 2.80
N ALA A 40 14.31 -24.00 2.21
CA ALA A 40 15.72 -23.67 2.05
C ALA A 40 16.43 -23.46 3.39
N PHE A 41 15.74 -22.87 4.38
CA PHE A 41 16.26 -22.64 5.73
C PHE A 41 15.62 -23.59 6.75
N GLY A 42 15.77 -24.90 6.53
CA GLY A 42 15.17 -25.97 7.35
C GLY A 42 15.40 -25.85 8.87
N SER A 43 16.55 -25.29 9.28
CA SER A 43 16.94 -25.09 10.69
C SER A 43 16.33 -23.84 11.36
N ILE A 44 15.73 -22.93 10.58
CA ILE A 44 15.16 -21.68 11.09
C ILE A 44 13.68 -21.90 11.46
N SER A 45 13.23 -21.30 12.55
CA SER A 45 11.84 -21.40 13.00
C SER A 45 10.88 -20.77 11.98
N GLU A 46 9.66 -21.29 11.92
CA GLU A 46 8.62 -20.74 11.04
C GLU A 46 8.31 -19.27 11.38
N SER A 47 8.31 -18.93 12.68
CA SER A 47 8.09 -17.56 13.13
C SER A 47 9.15 -16.60 12.58
N SER A 48 10.43 -16.99 12.57
CA SER A 48 11.51 -16.18 12.00
C SER A 48 11.36 -16.00 10.48
N VAL A 49 10.95 -17.03 9.75
CA VAL A 49 10.67 -16.90 8.31
C VAL A 49 9.49 -15.94 8.07
N GLN A 50 8.41 -16.02 8.85
CA GLN A 50 7.29 -15.07 8.74
C GLN A 50 7.70 -13.62 9.07
N GLN A 51 8.67 -13.42 9.96
CA GLN A 51 9.19 -12.08 10.29
C GLN A 51 9.85 -11.39 9.09
N LEU A 52 10.37 -12.15 8.12
CA LEU A 52 10.98 -11.65 6.89
C LEU A 52 10.04 -10.79 6.02
N VAL A 53 8.73 -11.06 6.12
CA VAL A 53 7.68 -10.24 5.48
C VAL A 53 7.19 -9.16 6.44
N SER A 54 6.99 -9.51 7.70
CA SER A 54 6.27 -8.69 8.67
C SER A 54 7.06 -7.46 9.14
N PHE A 55 8.35 -7.64 9.43
CA PHE A 55 9.22 -6.57 9.93
C PHE A 55 9.43 -5.43 8.93
N PRO A 56 9.57 -5.66 7.62
CA PRO A 56 9.60 -4.58 6.62
C PRO A 56 8.38 -3.64 6.70
N PHE A 57 7.18 -4.17 6.91
CA PHE A 57 5.97 -3.37 7.10
C PHE A 57 6.05 -2.52 8.39
N LEU A 58 6.63 -3.07 9.46
CA LEU A 58 6.90 -2.33 10.69
C LEU A 58 7.91 -1.20 10.46
N VAL A 59 9.00 -1.44 9.72
CA VAL A 59 10.03 -0.42 9.43
C VAL A 59 9.49 0.69 8.51
N THR A 60 8.47 0.41 7.70
CA THR A 60 7.80 1.40 6.84
C THR A 60 7.18 2.53 7.65
N VAL A 61 6.70 2.25 8.87
CA VAL A 61 6.06 3.21 9.79
C VAL A 61 6.97 4.40 10.13
N PRO A 62 8.14 4.21 10.78
CA PRO A 62 9.04 5.31 11.08
C PRO A 62 9.65 5.92 9.82
N ALA A 63 9.92 5.11 8.78
CA ALA A 63 10.46 5.61 7.52
C ALA A 63 9.52 6.60 6.82
N THR A 64 8.21 6.33 6.85
CA THR A 64 7.18 7.21 6.27
C THR A 64 7.09 8.54 7.03
N ILE A 65 7.14 8.51 8.37
CA ILE A 65 7.16 9.73 9.21
C ILE A 65 8.42 10.54 8.94
N LEU A 66 9.57 9.87 8.87
CA LEU A 66 10.85 10.49 8.57
C LEU A 66 10.85 11.14 7.18
N ALA A 67 10.35 10.46 6.16
CA ALA A 67 10.22 10.99 4.81
C ALA A 67 9.31 12.22 4.77
N GLY A 68 8.18 12.20 5.49
CA GLY A 68 7.30 13.36 5.67
C GLY A 68 8.03 14.55 6.28
N ARG A 69 8.80 14.35 7.35
CA ARG A 69 9.60 15.42 8.01
C ARG A 69 10.73 15.93 7.12
N LEU A 70 11.45 15.05 6.43
CA LEU A 70 12.52 15.41 5.51
C LEU A 70 12.00 16.21 4.31
N SER A 71 10.73 16.00 3.93
CA SER A 71 10.09 16.77 2.85
C SER A 71 9.98 18.27 3.12
N LEU A 72 10.12 18.69 4.39
CA LEU A 72 10.15 20.10 4.78
C LEU A 72 11.50 20.76 4.45
N ARG A 73 12.57 19.97 4.32
CA ARG A 73 13.96 20.45 4.11
C ARG A 73 14.57 20.02 2.78
N PHE A 74 14.04 18.98 2.16
CA PHE A 74 14.55 18.42 0.91
C PHE A 74 13.43 18.32 -0.13
N SER A 75 13.81 18.48 -1.40
CA SER A 75 12.92 18.27 -2.55
C SER A 75 12.31 16.87 -2.55
N LYS A 76 10.99 16.77 -2.71
CA LYS A 76 10.26 15.48 -2.73
C LYS A 76 10.76 14.57 -3.85
N LYS A 77 11.22 15.14 -4.97
CA LYS A 77 11.84 14.38 -6.06
C LYS A 77 13.08 13.62 -5.59
N LYS A 78 13.98 14.27 -4.86
CA LYS A 78 15.21 13.65 -4.35
C LYS A 78 14.91 12.55 -3.33
N LEU A 79 13.97 12.80 -2.42
CA LEU A 79 13.56 11.82 -1.42
C LEU A 79 12.86 10.61 -2.05
N LEU A 80 12.05 10.83 -3.09
CA LEU A 80 11.42 9.76 -3.85
C LEU A 80 12.44 8.92 -4.62
N LEU A 81 13.42 9.56 -5.27
CA LEU A 81 14.52 8.85 -5.95
C LEU A 81 15.33 8.01 -4.97
N PHE A 82 15.62 8.55 -3.78
CA PHE A 82 16.27 7.79 -2.71
C PHE A 82 15.46 6.55 -2.32
N GLY A 83 14.14 6.71 -2.11
CA GLY A 83 13.26 5.59 -1.77
C GLY A 83 13.25 4.50 -2.86
N VAL A 84 13.06 4.89 -4.13
CA VAL A 84 13.07 3.97 -5.26
C VAL A 84 14.42 3.26 -5.40
N GLY A 85 15.53 4.01 -5.33
CA GLY A 85 16.88 3.46 -5.41
C GLY A 85 17.17 2.46 -4.30
N LEU A 86 16.84 2.81 -3.05
CA LEU A 86 17.04 1.94 -1.89
C LEU A 86 16.19 0.67 -2.00
N THR A 87 14.91 0.77 -2.38
CA THR A 87 14.04 -0.39 -2.61
C THR A 87 14.59 -1.31 -3.70
N THR A 88 15.13 -0.74 -4.78
CA THR A 88 15.71 -1.50 -5.90
C THR A 88 16.95 -2.28 -5.45
N VAL A 89 17.92 -1.59 -4.88
CA VAL A 89 19.22 -2.18 -4.49
C VAL A 89 19.04 -3.21 -3.37
N ALA A 90 18.31 -2.86 -2.30
CA ALA A 90 18.10 -3.77 -1.19
C ALA A 90 17.17 -4.94 -1.55
N GLY A 91 16.23 -4.71 -2.46
CA GLY A 91 15.27 -5.72 -2.92
C GLY A 91 15.87 -6.78 -3.82
N ILE A 92 16.88 -6.44 -4.62
CA ILE A 92 17.60 -7.37 -5.50
C ILE A 92 18.66 -8.17 -4.74
N LEU A 93 19.16 -7.67 -3.61
CA LEU A 93 20.24 -8.33 -2.84
C LEU A 93 20.01 -9.84 -2.58
N PRO A 94 18.80 -10.30 -2.22
CA PRO A 94 18.52 -11.71 -2.01
C PRO A 94 18.65 -12.59 -3.26
N VAL A 95 18.75 -12.04 -4.47
CA VAL A 95 19.06 -12.82 -5.69
C VAL A 95 20.46 -13.41 -5.62
N PHE A 96 21.39 -12.72 -4.96
CA PHE A 96 22.82 -13.09 -4.91
C PHE A 96 23.24 -13.70 -3.57
N VAL A 97 22.46 -13.48 -2.52
CA VAL A 97 22.81 -13.83 -1.15
C VAL A 97 21.98 -15.00 -0.65
N HIS A 98 22.64 -15.97 -0.02
CA HIS A 98 22.03 -17.20 0.51
C HIS A 98 21.99 -17.25 2.04
N ASP A 99 22.52 -16.22 2.71
CA ASP A 99 22.47 -16.10 4.16
C ASP A 99 21.14 -15.47 4.61
N PHE A 100 20.44 -16.13 5.54
CA PHE A 100 19.13 -15.68 6.02
C PHE A 100 19.20 -14.30 6.67
N THR A 101 20.23 -14.03 7.47
CA THR A 101 20.38 -12.76 8.19
C THR A 101 20.58 -11.60 7.23
N LEU A 102 21.43 -11.79 6.21
CA LEU A 102 21.64 -10.78 5.17
C LEU A 102 20.38 -10.53 4.35
N ILE A 103 19.62 -11.57 4.00
CA ILE A 103 18.32 -11.42 3.35
C ILE A 103 17.39 -10.63 4.27
N PHE A 104 17.27 -11.01 5.54
CA PHE A 104 16.42 -10.33 6.50
C PHE A 104 16.77 -8.84 6.64
N ILE A 105 18.06 -8.49 6.74
CA ILE A 105 18.52 -7.11 6.78
C ILE A 105 18.14 -6.36 5.50
N SER A 106 18.35 -6.97 4.33
CA SER A 106 17.96 -6.36 3.04
C SER A 106 16.46 -6.05 3.00
N ARG A 107 15.63 -6.93 3.57
CA ARG A 107 14.18 -6.72 3.69
C ARG A 107 13.83 -5.51 4.55
N LEU A 108 14.56 -5.26 5.65
CA LEU A 108 14.36 -4.06 6.46
C LEU A 108 14.65 -2.78 5.64
N PHE A 109 15.72 -2.78 4.85
CA PHE A 109 16.04 -1.67 3.95
C PHE A 109 15.00 -1.46 2.85
N VAL A 110 14.38 -2.53 2.34
CA VAL A 110 13.22 -2.41 1.44
C VAL A 110 12.06 -1.69 2.14
N GLY A 111 11.78 -2.02 3.40
CA GLY A 111 10.78 -1.32 4.22
C GLY A 111 11.08 0.17 4.37
N VAL A 112 12.35 0.54 4.57
CA VAL A 112 12.78 1.95 4.57
C VAL A 112 12.50 2.60 3.21
N GLY A 113 12.95 1.98 2.11
CA GLY A 113 12.79 2.54 0.76
C GLY A 113 11.33 2.76 0.38
N VAL A 114 10.47 1.76 0.63
CA VAL A 114 9.02 1.85 0.37
C VAL A 114 8.36 2.90 1.27
N GLY A 115 8.78 3.01 2.54
CA GLY A 115 8.32 4.06 3.44
C GLY A 115 8.65 5.48 2.95
N PHE A 116 9.77 5.66 2.22
CA PHE A 116 10.03 6.93 1.54
C PHE A 116 9.11 7.15 0.34
N VAL A 117 8.77 6.12 -0.44
CA VAL A 117 7.93 6.27 -1.66
C VAL A 117 6.49 6.69 -1.33
N ILE A 118 5.88 6.06 -0.33
CA ILE A 118 4.44 6.17 0.01
C ILE A 118 3.93 7.62 0.24
N PRO A 119 4.58 8.47 1.07
CA PRO A 119 4.07 9.81 1.35
C PRO A 119 4.25 10.74 0.15
N PHE A 120 5.22 10.48 -0.73
CA PHE A 120 5.43 11.30 -1.92
C PHE A 120 4.44 10.98 -3.02
N MET A 121 4.10 9.71 -3.27
CA MET A 121 3.07 9.39 -4.26
C MET A 121 1.73 10.07 -3.94
N THR A 122 1.32 10.09 -2.67
CA THR A 122 0.08 10.77 -2.23
C THR A 122 0.23 12.28 -2.17
N GLY A 123 1.35 12.78 -1.64
CA GLY A 123 1.63 14.22 -1.57
C GLY A 123 1.69 14.87 -2.94
N LEU A 124 2.28 14.20 -3.94
CA LEU A 124 2.37 14.69 -5.31
C LEU A 124 0.99 14.84 -5.96
N ILE A 125 0.08 13.87 -5.77
CA ILE A 125 -1.31 14.00 -6.24
C ILE A 125 -1.94 15.25 -5.63
N ALA A 126 -1.77 15.41 -4.32
CA ALA A 126 -2.42 16.46 -3.58
C ALA A 126 -1.89 17.87 -3.91
N ASP A 127 -0.60 17.98 -4.25
CA ASP A 127 0.05 19.25 -4.58
C ASP A 127 -0.21 19.70 -6.01
N PHE A 128 -0.20 18.76 -6.97
CA PHE A 128 -0.30 19.09 -8.40
C PHE A 128 -1.73 19.10 -8.95
N PHE A 129 -2.67 18.44 -8.27
CA PHE A 129 -4.05 18.33 -8.73
C PHE A 129 -5.03 18.88 -7.69
N HIS A 130 -6.14 19.41 -8.16
CA HIS A 130 -7.12 20.09 -7.32
C HIS A 130 -8.56 19.65 -7.63
N GLY A 131 -9.43 19.79 -6.64
CA GLY A 131 -10.86 19.50 -6.75
C GLY A 131 -11.15 18.11 -7.29
N HIS A 132 -12.05 18.05 -8.28
CA HIS A 132 -12.58 16.81 -8.84
C HIS A 132 -11.51 15.90 -9.46
N GLU A 133 -10.46 16.48 -10.03
CA GLU A 133 -9.35 15.74 -10.63
C GLU A 133 -8.46 15.07 -9.57
N ARG A 134 -8.20 15.76 -8.45
CA ARG A 134 -7.43 15.21 -7.34
C ARG A 134 -8.14 14.02 -6.69
N ASP A 135 -9.44 14.17 -6.45
CA ASP A 135 -10.24 13.13 -5.80
C ASP A 135 -10.33 11.88 -6.69
N HIS A 136 -10.43 12.07 -8.02
CA HIS A 136 -10.32 10.98 -8.99
C HIS A 136 -8.98 10.25 -8.91
N LEU A 137 -7.89 11.00 -8.83
CA LEU A 137 -6.55 10.44 -8.76
C LEU A 137 -6.30 9.67 -7.45
N PHE A 138 -6.90 10.06 -6.33
CA PHE A 138 -6.85 9.24 -5.11
C PHE A 138 -7.61 7.91 -5.27
N GLY A 139 -8.74 7.91 -5.98
CA GLY A 139 -9.43 6.67 -6.36
C GLY A 139 -8.57 5.77 -7.26
N LEU A 140 -8.01 6.35 -8.34
CA LEU A 140 -7.13 5.64 -9.27
C LEU A 140 -5.84 5.16 -8.60
N GLN A 141 -5.29 5.91 -7.63
CA GLN A 141 -4.13 5.47 -6.88
C GLN A 141 -4.38 4.12 -6.21
N GLY A 142 -5.54 3.94 -5.57
CA GLY A 142 -5.93 2.64 -5.00
C GLY A 142 -6.00 1.53 -6.05
N THR A 143 -6.55 1.82 -7.23
CA THR A 143 -6.57 0.88 -8.38
C THR A 143 -5.15 0.48 -8.80
N PHE A 144 -4.24 1.45 -8.97
CA PHE A 144 -2.86 1.18 -9.39
C PHE A 144 -2.04 0.44 -8.32
N VAL A 145 -2.26 0.72 -7.04
CA VAL A 145 -1.69 -0.05 -5.92
C VAL A 145 -2.12 -1.53 -6.03
N ASN A 146 -3.39 -1.81 -6.29
CA ASN A 146 -3.87 -3.19 -6.47
C ASN A 146 -3.30 -3.85 -7.73
N LEU A 147 -3.21 -3.13 -8.85
CA LEU A 147 -2.57 -3.62 -10.08
C LEU A 147 -1.10 -3.98 -9.84
N GLY A 148 -0.37 -3.15 -9.08
CA GLY A 148 1.00 -3.45 -8.67
C GLY A 148 1.11 -4.73 -7.85
N ALA A 149 0.16 -4.96 -6.93
CA ALA A 149 0.14 -6.16 -6.10
C ALA A 149 -0.06 -7.41 -6.95
N VAL A 150 -1.05 -7.40 -7.84
CA VAL A 150 -1.29 -8.50 -8.79
C VAL A 150 -0.06 -8.75 -9.65
N PHE A 151 0.53 -7.69 -10.22
CA PHE A 151 1.71 -7.80 -11.08
C PHE A 151 2.91 -8.39 -10.34
N PHE A 152 3.32 -7.84 -9.20
CA PHE A 152 4.51 -8.29 -8.49
C PHE A 152 4.33 -9.66 -7.84
N TYR A 153 3.16 -9.97 -7.30
CA TYR A 153 2.94 -11.25 -6.63
C TYR A 153 2.85 -12.39 -7.64
N SER A 154 2.24 -12.14 -8.80
CA SER A 154 2.12 -13.14 -9.88
C SER A 154 3.49 -13.41 -10.50
N ILE A 155 4.22 -12.37 -10.91
CA ILE A 155 5.54 -12.53 -11.52
C ILE A 155 6.53 -13.10 -10.49
N GLY A 156 6.49 -12.60 -9.24
CA GLY A 156 7.32 -13.09 -8.16
C GLY A 156 7.06 -14.58 -7.85
N GLY A 157 5.80 -15.00 -7.82
CA GLY A 157 5.43 -16.40 -7.64
C GLY A 157 5.88 -17.31 -8.79
N ILE A 158 5.68 -16.89 -10.04
CA ILE A 158 6.13 -17.67 -11.22
C ILE A 158 7.66 -17.84 -11.21
N LEU A 159 8.40 -16.75 -11.01
CA LEU A 159 9.86 -16.79 -10.94
C LEU A 159 10.34 -17.61 -9.73
N GLY A 160 9.66 -17.42 -8.60
CA GLY A 160 9.90 -18.11 -7.35
C GLY A 160 9.71 -19.63 -7.41
N GLY A 161 8.74 -20.09 -8.20
CA GLY A 161 8.50 -21.52 -8.42
C GLY A 161 9.62 -22.21 -9.19
N ILE A 162 10.43 -21.47 -9.97
CA ILE A 162 11.64 -21.98 -10.61
C ILE A 162 12.78 -21.99 -9.58
N ASN A 163 13.01 -20.86 -8.92
CA ASN A 163 13.94 -20.71 -7.83
C ASN A 163 13.49 -19.54 -6.95
N TRP A 164 13.37 -19.74 -5.64
CA TRP A 164 12.87 -18.72 -4.72
C TRP A 164 13.68 -17.42 -4.73
N HIS A 165 14.98 -17.48 -5.06
CA HIS A 165 15.82 -16.28 -5.24
C HIS A 165 15.31 -15.39 -6.39
N TYR A 166 14.74 -15.97 -7.45
CA TYR A 166 14.26 -15.22 -8.62
C TYR A 166 13.01 -14.40 -8.35
N ASN A 167 12.25 -14.69 -7.28
CA ASN A 167 11.16 -13.82 -6.83
C ASN A 167 11.63 -12.38 -6.60
N PHE A 168 12.87 -12.19 -6.17
CA PHE A 168 13.44 -10.88 -5.88
C PHE A 168 13.86 -10.09 -7.15
N LEU A 169 13.75 -10.68 -8.35
CA LEU A 169 13.96 -9.94 -9.59
C LEU A 169 12.86 -8.92 -9.87
N VAL A 170 11.69 -9.03 -9.24
CA VAL A 170 10.59 -8.04 -9.38
C VAL A 170 11.04 -6.62 -8.97
N PHE A 171 12.05 -6.50 -8.11
CA PHE A 171 12.61 -5.22 -7.68
C PHE A 171 13.36 -4.47 -8.80
N LEU A 172 13.71 -5.14 -9.90
CA LEU A 172 14.28 -4.51 -11.10
C LEU A 172 13.32 -3.51 -11.76
N ILE A 173 12.02 -3.54 -11.44
CA ILE A 173 11.06 -2.51 -11.86
C ILE A 173 11.50 -1.10 -11.47
N GLY A 174 12.28 -0.97 -10.39
CA GLY A 174 12.87 0.28 -9.96
C GLY A 174 13.80 0.90 -11.00
N LEU A 175 14.44 0.11 -11.87
CA LEU A 175 15.25 0.61 -13.00
C LEU A 175 14.39 1.31 -14.07
N ILE A 176 13.09 1.04 -14.11
CA ILE A 176 12.14 1.73 -14.98
C ILE A 176 11.54 2.95 -14.26
N ILE A 177 11.17 2.78 -12.98
CA ILE A 177 10.53 3.85 -12.19
C ILE A 177 11.52 4.98 -11.87
N PHE A 178 12.80 4.68 -11.60
CA PHE A 178 13.82 5.67 -11.27
C PHE A 178 14.03 6.71 -12.39
N PRO A 179 14.29 6.34 -13.66
CA PRO A 179 14.38 7.31 -14.75
C PRO A 179 13.03 7.99 -15.01
N MET A 180 11.91 7.30 -14.80
CA MET A 180 10.58 7.90 -14.90
C MET A 180 10.40 9.08 -13.94
N VAL A 181 10.82 8.92 -12.67
CA VAL A 181 10.82 9.98 -11.66
C VAL A 181 11.81 11.10 -12.04
N LEU A 182 13.00 10.75 -12.54
CA LEU A 182 13.99 11.72 -12.97
C LEU A 182 13.47 12.63 -14.10
N LEU A 183 12.79 12.06 -15.10
CA LEU A 183 12.40 12.76 -16.32
C LEU A 183 11.05 13.47 -16.19
N PHE A 184 10.06 12.85 -15.54
CA PHE A 184 8.69 13.38 -15.53
C PHE A 184 8.33 14.16 -14.29
N LEU A 185 9.07 14.01 -13.18
CA LEU A 185 8.79 14.76 -11.97
C LEU A 185 9.58 16.08 -11.94
N PRO A 186 8.89 17.24 -11.88
CA PRO A 186 9.57 18.52 -11.76
C PRO A 186 10.21 18.67 -10.37
N GLU A 187 11.37 19.32 -10.31
CA GLU A 187 11.99 19.71 -9.05
C GLU A 187 11.08 20.72 -8.35
N GLN A 188 10.68 20.44 -7.11
CA GLN A 188 9.82 21.32 -6.35
C GLN A 188 10.69 22.27 -5.52
N LYS A 189 10.37 23.57 -5.58
CA LYS A 189 10.96 24.53 -4.63
C LYS A 189 10.46 24.18 -3.23
N ILE A 190 11.39 24.12 -2.28
CA ILE A 190 11.07 23.99 -0.87
C ILE A 190 10.31 25.28 -0.50
N ALA A 191 9.00 25.21 -0.31
CA ALA A 191 8.21 26.35 0.13
C ALA A 191 8.73 26.83 1.50
N GLU A 192 8.72 28.13 1.75
CA GLU A 192 9.09 28.65 3.07
C GLU A 192 8.17 28.07 4.15
N PRO A 193 8.70 27.73 5.34
CA PRO A 193 7.89 27.23 6.43
C PRO A 193 6.90 28.32 6.84
N GLN A 194 5.65 28.22 6.35
CA GLN A 194 4.57 29.05 6.88
C GLN A 194 4.40 28.66 8.34
N LYS A 195 4.45 29.67 9.24
CA LYS A 195 4.13 29.50 10.66
C LYS A 195 2.74 28.86 10.76
N GLU A 196 2.70 27.57 11.09
CA GLU A 196 1.46 26.87 11.38
C GLU A 196 0.83 27.51 12.61
N LYS A 197 -0.42 27.95 12.46
CA LYS A 197 -1.30 28.16 13.61
C LYS A 197 -1.80 26.78 14.07
N ASP A 198 -1.54 26.51 15.34
CA ASP A 198 -2.34 25.70 16.27
C ASP A 198 -2.08 24.18 16.41
N GLU A 199 -1.40 23.84 17.52
CA GLU A 199 -1.24 22.52 18.15
C GLU A 199 -2.50 21.62 18.30
N PRO A 200 -3.77 22.09 18.36
CA PRO A 200 -4.93 21.19 18.31
C PRO A 200 -5.08 20.38 17.01
N PHE A 201 -4.37 20.75 15.94
CA PHE A 201 -4.42 20.10 14.62
C PHE A 201 -3.73 18.73 14.57
N VAL A 202 -2.57 18.58 15.22
CA VAL A 202 -1.82 17.32 15.24
C VAL A 202 -2.58 16.24 16.02
N LYS A 203 -3.21 16.60 17.14
CA LYS A 203 -4.05 15.67 17.92
C LYS A 203 -5.23 15.16 17.12
N LYS A 204 -5.94 16.02 16.39
CA LYS A 204 -7.13 15.63 15.61
C LYS A 204 -6.78 14.74 14.42
N ILE A 205 -5.66 15.01 13.73
CA ILE A 205 -5.13 14.14 12.67
C ILE A 205 -4.67 12.80 13.25
N PHE A 206 -3.98 12.82 14.39
CA PHE A 206 -3.53 11.61 15.08
C PHE A 206 -4.71 10.68 15.43
N PHE A 207 -5.79 11.20 16.01
CA PHE A 207 -6.99 10.39 16.30
C PHE A 207 -7.66 9.84 15.04
N ILE A 208 -7.69 10.61 13.94
CA ILE A 208 -8.20 10.13 12.66
C ILE A 208 -7.33 8.98 12.13
N CYS A 209 -6.00 9.14 12.13
CA CYS A 209 -5.07 8.10 11.68
C CYS A 209 -5.14 6.84 12.58
N LEU A 210 -5.30 7.00 13.89
CA LEU A 210 -5.45 5.89 14.83
C LEU A 210 -6.76 5.12 14.59
N ALA A 211 -7.87 5.83 14.37
CA ALA A 211 -9.15 5.22 14.02
C ALA A 211 -9.04 4.45 12.68
N MET A 212 -8.35 5.01 11.69
CA MET A 212 -8.09 4.34 10.41
C MET A 212 -7.26 3.06 10.58
N LEU A 213 -6.21 3.12 11.40
CA LEU A 213 -5.37 1.97 11.69
C LEU A 213 -6.22 0.85 12.30
N GLY A 214 -7.08 1.16 13.27
CA GLY A 214 -7.99 0.19 13.88
C GLY A 214 -8.96 -0.45 12.89
N ILE A 215 -9.62 0.36 12.04
CA ILE A 215 -10.56 -0.17 11.04
C ILE A 215 -9.86 -1.07 10.03
N GLN A 216 -8.63 -0.70 9.63
CA GLN A 216 -7.88 -1.49 8.67
C GLN A 216 -7.22 -2.74 9.30
N MET A 217 -6.92 -2.73 10.60
CA MET A 217 -6.56 -3.96 11.33
C MET A 217 -7.67 -5.00 11.19
N ILE A 218 -8.93 -4.59 11.39
CA ILE A 218 -10.08 -5.49 11.29
C ILE A 218 -10.20 -6.08 9.87
N GLY A 219 -10.07 -5.25 8.83
CA GLY A 219 -10.10 -5.72 7.45
C GLY A 219 -8.93 -6.64 7.08
N ASN A 220 -7.74 -6.39 7.61
CA ASN A 220 -6.57 -7.21 7.33
C ASN A 220 -6.57 -8.54 8.09
N SER A 221 -7.20 -8.58 9.29
CA SER A 221 -7.42 -9.82 10.04
C SER A 221 -8.24 -10.82 9.24
N PHE A 222 -9.23 -10.38 8.44
CA PHE A 222 -9.96 -11.27 7.54
C PHE A 222 -9.01 -11.94 6.54
N SER A 223 -8.15 -11.17 5.87
CA SER A 223 -7.25 -11.69 4.84
C SER A 223 -6.19 -12.67 5.38
N LEU A 224 -5.68 -12.43 6.60
CA LEU A 224 -4.65 -13.29 7.20
C LEU A 224 -5.22 -14.58 7.80
N ASN A 225 -6.42 -14.53 8.39
CA ASN A 225 -7.02 -15.71 9.01
C ASN A 225 -7.81 -16.57 8.01
N LEU A 226 -8.15 -16.04 6.83
CA LEU A 226 -8.88 -16.75 5.78
C LEU A 226 -8.21 -18.08 5.40
N SER A 227 -6.88 -18.10 5.26
CA SER A 227 -6.12 -19.30 4.92
C SER A 227 -6.28 -20.40 5.98
N PHE A 228 -6.30 -20.02 7.27
CA PHE A 228 -6.48 -20.96 8.38
C PHE A 228 -7.92 -21.48 8.45
N VAL A 229 -8.91 -20.60 8.32
CA VAL A 229 -10.33 -20.97 8.34
C VAL A 229 -10.65 -21.97 7.22
N ILE A 230 -10.13 -21.77 6.02
CA ILE A 230 -10.35 -22.68 4.87
C ILE A 230 -9.66 -24.03 5.11
N ALA A 231 -8.44 -24.03 5.66
CA ALA A 231 -7.69 -25.24 5.97
C ALA A 231 -8.35 -26.07 7.09
N GLU A 232 -8.77 -25.43 8.18
CA GLU A 232 -9.41 -26.10 9.32
C GLU A 232 -10.80 -26.62 8.97
N SER A 233 -11.58 -25.83 8.23
CA SER A 233 -12.95 -26.18 7.88
C SER A 233 -13.04 -27.22 6.74
N ARG A 234 -11.89 -27.64 6.16
CA ARG A 234 -11.77 -28.58 5.03
C ARG A 234 -12.65 -28.23 3.82
N ILE A 235 -12.96 -26.95 3.65
CA ILE A 235 -13.87 -26.46 2.60
C ILE A 235 -13.15 -26.18 1.29
N GLY A 236 -11.81 -26.15 1.29
CA GLY A 236 -11.02 -25.84 0.12
C GLY A 236 -9.51 -25.95 0.34
N ASP A 237 -8.77 -25.65 -0.72
CA ASP A 237 -7.30 -25.65 -0.74
C ASP A 237 -6.75 -24.22 -0.82
N ALA A 238 -5.43 -24.10 -0.95
CA ALA A 238 -4.75 -22.81 -1.14
C ALA A 238 -5.21 -22.06 -2.41
N SER A 239 -5.71 -22.76 -3.43
CA SER A 239 -6.21 -22.16 -4.68
C SER A 239 -7.52 -21.40 -4.44
N ILE A 240 -8.42 -21.97 -3.64
CA ILE A 240 -9.68 -21.31 -3.25
C ILE A 240 -9.41 -20.07 -2.38
N THR A 241 -8.47 -20.16 -1.43
CA THR A 241 -8.03 -19.00 -0.64
C THR A 241 -7.48 -17.88 -1.53
N GLY A 242 -6.63 -18.23 -2.50
CA GLY A 242 -6.10 -17.27 -3.48
C GLY A 242 -7.20 -16.61 -4.31
N THR A 243 -8.21 -17.38 -4.72
CA THR A 243 -9.38 -16.87 -5.44
C THR A 243 -10.16 -15.86 -4.60
N ILE A 244 -10.46 -16.17 -3.34
CA ILE A 244 -11.19 -15.27 -2.44
C ILE A 244 -10.40 -13.95 -2.22
N ILE A 245 -9.09 -14.04 -2.00
CA ILE A 245 -8.23 -12.84 -1.88
C ILE A 245 -8.24 -12.00 -3.16
N ALA A 246 -8.24 -12.64 -4.34
CA ALA A 246 -8.33 -11.94 -5.61
C ALA A 246 -9.63 -11.13 -5.74
N PHE A 247 -10.75 -11.63 -5.21
CA PHE A 247 -12.02 -10.88 -5.17
C PHE A 247 -11.98 -9.68 -4.20
N THR A 248 -11.23 -9.75 -3.11
CA THR A 248 -10.94 -8.57 -2.27
C THR A 248 -10.22 -7.49 -3.08
N SER A 249 -9.18 -7.86 -3.84
CA SER A 249 -8.46 -6.93 -4.72
C SER A 249 -9.35 -6.39 -5.84
N LEU A 250 -10.23 -7.23 -6.41
CA LEU A 250 -11.18 -6.82 -7.45
C LEU A 250 -12.17 -5.78 -6.93
N GLY A 251 -12.74 -6.00 -5.73
CA GLY A 251 -13.64 -5.02 -5.08
C GLY A 251 -12.94 -3.68 -4.87
N GLY A 252 -11.70 -3.70 -4.39
CA GLY A 252 -10.89 -2.49 -4.21
C GLY A 252 -10.58 -1.78 -5.53
N LEU A 253 -10.24 -2.53 -6.58
CA LEU A 253 -9.94 -2.02 -7.92
C LEU A 253 -11.15 -1.30 -8.52
N LEU A 254 -12.32 -1.97 -8.55
CA LEU A 254 -13.55 -1.41 -9.10
C LEU A 254 -13.98 -0.18 -8.33
N THR A 255 -13.90 -0.23 -7.00
CA THR A 255 -14.19 0.90 -6.12
C THR A 255 -13.34 2.12 -6.45
N GLY A 256 -12.04 1.94 -6.68
CA GLY A 256 -11.14 3.04 -7.08
C GLY A 256 -11.55 3.71 -8.39
N LEU A 257 -12.01 2.92 -9.37
CA LEU A 257 -12.47 3.42 -10.68
C LEU A 257 -13.78 4.22 -10.57
N VAL A 258 -14.72 3.79 -9.72
CA VAL A 258 -16.01 4.47 -9.54
C VAL A 258 -16.03 5.47 -8.37
N TYR A 259 -14.93 5.60 -7.62
CA TYR A 259 -14.84 6.41 -6.41
C TYR A 259 -15.36 7.84 -6.61
N GLN A 260 -15.00 8.46 -7.73
CA GLN A 260 -15.42 9.82 -8.06
C GLN A 260 -16.94 9.94 -8.28
N LYS A 261 -17.59 8.94 -8.88
CA LYS A 261 -19.04 8.90 -9.04
C LYS A 261 -19.73 8.76 -7.67
N ILE A 262 -19.18 7.88 -6.81
CA ILE A 262 -19.68 7.68 -5.44
C ILE A 262 -19.56 8.99 -4.64
N LEU A 263 -18.42 9.66 -4.73
CA LEU A 263 -18.17 10.94 -4.06
C LEU A 263 -19.16 12.01 -4.50
N ASN A 264 -19.41 12.13 -5.81
CA ASN A 264 -20.36 13.11 -6.36
C ASN A 264 -21.80 12.87 -5.89
N LEU A 265 -22.21 11.61 -5.74
CA LEU A 265 -23.58 11.27 -5.34
C LEU A 265 -23.82 11.40 -3.83
N THR A 266 -22.84 11.01 -3.00
CA THR A 266 -23.07 10.80 -1.56
C THR A 266 -22.26 11.73 -0.64
N ARG A 267 -21.17 12.34 -1.13
CA ARG A 267 -20.21 13.30 -0.51
C ARG A 267 -19.98 13.20 1.01
N ARG A 268 -21.01 13.41 1.82
CA ARG A 268 -21.01 13.32 3.28
C ARG A 268 -21.04 11.87 3.81
N PHE A 269 -21.69 10.96 3.11
CA PHE A 269 -21.93 9.58 3.58
C PHE A 269 -20.90 8.55 3.11
N VAL A 270 -19.90 8.94 2.29
CA VAL A 270 -18.90 8.02 1.71
C VAL A 270 -18.22 7.17 2.79
N SER A 271 -17.78 7.78 3.90
CA SER A 271 -17.14 7.03 4.99
C SER A 271 -18.11 6.08 5.71
N ALA A 272 -19.38 6.45 5.86
CA ALA A 272 -20.39 5.58 6.48
C ALA A 272 -20.74 4.39 5.58
N ILE A 273 -20.87 4.62 4.27
CA ILE A 273 -21.05 3.56 3.27
C ILE A 273 -19.85 2.60 3.30
N ALA A 274 -18.63 3.14 3.38
CA ALA A 274 -17.43 2.32 3.43
C ALA A 274 -17.37 1.43 4.68
N MET A 275 -17.72 1.98 5.85
CA MET A 275 -17.83 1.21 7.09
C MET A 275 -18.94 0.15 7.02
N PHE A 276 -20.08 0.49 6.43
CA PHE A 276 -21.19 -0.45 6.25
C PHE A 276 -20.81 -1.61 5.33
N LEU A 277 -20.16 -1.34 4.19
CA LEU A 277 -19.68 -2.39 3.27
C LEU A 277 -18.64 -3.29 3.94
N LEU A 278 -17.71 -2.71 4.70
CA LEU A 278 -16.72 -3.48 5.46
C LEU A 278 -17.38 -4.36 6.52
N ALA A 279 -18.30 -3.81 7.32
CA ALA A 279 -19.02 -4.55 8.35
C ALA A 279 -19.90 -5.65 7.75
N ALA A 280 -20.62 -5.38 6.66
CA ALA A 280 -21.42 -6.36 5.95
C ALA A 280 -20.56 -7.51 5.41
N GLY A 281 -19.42 -7.20 4.79
CA GLY A 281 -18.48 -8.21 4.30
C GLY A 281 -17.96 -9.11 5.42
N LEU A 282 -17.55 -8.53 6.55
CA LEU A 282 -17.09 -9.30 7.71
C LEU A 282 -18.19 -10.15 8.35
N LEU A 283 -19.43 -9.64 8.40
CA LEU A 283 -20.57 -10.35 8.95
C LEU A 283 -20.95 -11.54 8.06
N ILE A 284 -20.96 -11.37 6.73
CA ILE A 284 -21.17 -12.47 5.78
C ILE A 284 -20.08 -13.53 5.95
N ALA A 285 -18.82 -13.11 6.09
CA ALA A 285 -17.70 -14.02 6.34
C ALA A 285 -17.85 -14.79 7.66
N SER A 286 -18.32 -14.15 8.73
CA SER A 286 -18.48 -14.80 10.04
C SER A 286 -19.62 -15.82 10.10
N LEU A 287 -20.64 -15.68 9.25
CA LEU A 287 -21.85 -16.50 9.29
C LEU A 287 -21.83 -17.63 8.24
N SER A 288 -20.87 -17.62 7.31
CA SER A 288 -20.92 -18.47 6.12
C SER A 288 -19.69 -19.34 5.95
N TYR A 289 -19.91 -20.65 5.83
CA TYR A 289 -18.88 -21.65 5.48
C TYR A 289 -18.95 -22.07 4.00
N SER A 290 -19.64 -21.30 3.16
CA SER A 290 -19.73 -21.58 1.71
C SER A 290 -18.75 -20.70 0.94
N ILE A 291 -17.98 -21.32 0.02
CA ILE A 291 -16.99 -20.63 -0.82
C ILE A 291 -17.61 -19.44 -1.56
N ALA A 292 -18.83 -19.60 -2.11
CA ALA A 292 -19.51 -18.53 -2.85
C ALA A 292 -19.81 -17.31 -1.97
N LEU A 293 -20.27 -17.54 -0.74
CA LEU A 293 -20.51 -16.46 0.23
C LEU A 293 -19.21 -15.82 0.71
N MET A 294 -18.12 -16.58 0.84
CA MET A 294 -16.81 -16.04 1.17
C MET A 294 -16.23 -15.15 0.06
N ILE A 295 -16.46 -15.50 -1.21
CA ILE A 295 -16.11 -14.67 -2.37
C ILE A 295 -16.89 -13.35 -2.32
N VAL A 296 -18.19 -13.41 -2.04
CA VAL A 296 -19.04 -12.21 -1.88
C VAL A 296 -18.52 -11.35 -0.71
N ALA A 297 -18.28 -11.95 0.45
CA ALA A 297 -17.73 -11.27 1.62
C ALA A 297 -16.41 -10.55 1.31
N ALA A 298 -15.47 -11.24 0.66
CA ALA A 298 -14.19 -10.69 0.24
C ALA A 298 -14.35 -9.46 -0.67
N PHE A 299 -15.26 -9.53 -1.65
CA PHE A 299 -15.57 -8.39 -2.51
C PHE A 299 -16.05 -7.17 -1.72
N PHE A 300 -16.97 -7.36 -0.76
CA PHE A 300 -17.48 -6.29 0.09
C PHE A 300 -16.41 -5.69 1.01
N VAL A 301 -15.57 -6.53 1.61
CA VAL A 301 -14.41 -6.10 2.40
C VAL A 301 -13.47 -5.24 1.55
N GLY A 302 -13.15 -5.70 0.34
CA GLY A 302 -12.31 -4.97 -0.61
C GLY A 302 -12.86 -3.59 -0.97
N CYS A 303 -14.16 -3.52 -1.28
CA CYS A 303 -14.86 -2.27 -1.56
C CYS A 303 -14.83 -1.31 -0.37
N GLY A 304 -15.15 -1.80 0.83
CA GLY A 304 -15.14 -1.02 2.06
C GLY A 304 -13.76 -0.43 2.39
N SER A 305 -12.72 -1.27 2.37
CA SER A 305 -11.34 -0.86 2.63
C SER A 305 -10.82 0.16 1.62
N ALA A 306 -11.11 -0.01 0.32
CA ALA A 306 -10.68 0.95 -0.70
C ALA A 306 -11.40 2.31 -0.58
N LEU A 307 -12.71 2.31 -0.31
CA LEU A 307 -13.48 3.54 -0.10
C LEU A 307 -12.98 4.33 1.13
N ILE A 308 -12.66 3.62 2.21
CA ILE A 308 -12.05 4.21 3.42
C ILE A 308 -10.81 4.99 3.03
N VAL A 309 -9.82 4.32 2.43
CA VAL A 309 -8.52 4.94 2.10
C VAL A 309 -8.71 6.17 1.21
N ALA A 310 -9.46 6.06 0.11
CA ALA A 310 -9.68 7.18 -0.79
C ALA A 310 -10.43 8.34 -0.12
N ALA A 311 -11.47 8.07 0.67
CA ALA A 311 -12.22 9.10 1.40
C ALA A 311 -11.37 9.85 2.43
N TYR A 312 -10.46 9.15 3.11
CA TYR A 312 -9.57 9.77 4.07
C TYR A 312 -8.48 10.61 3.41
N LEU A 313 -7.86 10.13 2.33
CA LEU A 313 -6.89 10.92 1.55
C LEU A 313 -7.51 12.23 1.04
N THR A 314 -8.73 12.17 0.50
CA THR A 314 -9.49 13.35 0.09
C THR A 314 -9.73 14.32 1.25
N LYS A 315 -10.26 13.83 2.39
CA LYS A 315 -10.53 14.67 3.58
C LYS A 315 -9.29 15.33 4.16
N ILE A 316 -8.16 14.62 4.22
CA ILE A 316 -6.88 15.17 4.69
C ILE A 316 -6.39 16.22 3.69
N SER A 317 -6.44 15.93 2.39
CA SER A 317 -5.99 16.87 1.37
C SER A 317 -6.79 18.18 1.33
N ASP A 318 -8.09 18.15 1.70
CA ASP A 318 -8.92 19.36 1.79
C ASP A 318 -8.66 20.19 3.03
N ARG A 319 -8.33 19.53 4.15
CA ARG A 319 -8.12 20.21 5.44
C ARG A 319 -6.69 20.68 5.64
N VAL A 320 -5.74 20.09 4.93
CA VAL A 320 -4.32 20.40 5.05
C VAL A 320 -3.82 21.00 3.75
N SER A 321 -3.26 22.21 3.81
CA SER A 321 -2.60 22.89 2.70
C SER A 321 -1.10 23.02 2.96
N GLY A 322 -0.32 23.19 1.90
CA GLY A 322 1.12 23.46 1.99
C GLY A 322 1.98 22.24 2.39
N GLN A 323 3.14 22.53 2.97
CA GLN A 323 4.19 21.53 3.28
C GLN A 323 3.74 20.44 4.27
N SER A 324 2.87 20.79 5.22
CA SER A 324 2.35 19.85 6.22
C SER A 324 1.45 18.77 5.63
N ARG A 325 1.00 18.93 4.38
CA ARG A 325 0.18 17.94 3.70
C ARG A 325 0.90 16.61 3.53
N THR A 326 2.19 16.62 3.15
CA THR A 326 2.97 15.39 3.01
C THR A 326 3.23 14.72 4.36
N VAL A 327 3.40 15.51 5.41
CA VAL A 327 3.49 14.99 6.79
C VAL A 327 2.17 14.34 7.21
N ALA A 328 1.03 14.98 6.97
CA ALA A 328 -0.28 14.42 7.27
C ALA A 328 -0.58 13.14 6.47
N MET A 329 -0.20 13.10 5.19
CA MET A 329 -0.29 11.88 4.37
C MET A 329 0.61 10.77 4.90
N ALA A 330 1.82 11.09 5.39
CA ALA A 330 2.69 10.12 6.03
C ALA A 330 2.05 9.44 7.26
N PHE A 331 1.28 10.18 8.06
CA PHE A 331 0.52 9.61 9.17
C PHE A 331 -0.67 8.76 8.70
N CYS A 332 -1.28 9.08 7.56
CA CYS A 332 -2.40 8.30 7.00
C CYS A 332 -1.98 6.87 6.62
N TRP A 333 -0.73 6.68 6.19
CA TRP A 333 -0.21 5.39 5.75
C TRP A 333 0.33 4.48 6.86
N GLN A 334 0.11 4.88 8.11
CA GLN A 334 0.40 4.06 9.28
C GLN A 334 -0.42 2.76 9.34
N TRP A 335 -1.42 2.60 8.45
CA TRP A 335 -2.03 1.29 8.16
C TRP A 335 -0.98 0.20 7.86
N SER A 336 0.19 0.50 7.31
CA SER A 336 1.25 -0.52 7.12
C SER A 336 1.58 -1.27 8.43
N ALA A 337 1.43 -0.62 9.59
CA ALA A 337 1.56 -1.24 10.90
C ALA A 337 0.51 -2.33 11.17
N SER A 338 -0.69 -2.22 10.61
CA SER A 338 -1.77 -3.20 10.81
C SER A 338 -1.42 -4.57 10.23
N ALA A 339 -0.60 -4.62 9.18
CA ALA A 339 -0.13 -5.89 8.60
C ALA A 339 0.83 -6.63 9.54
N PHE A 340 1.51 -5.88 10.42
CA PHE A 340 2.33 -6.43 11.48
C PHE A 340 1.52 -6.76 12.74
N LEU A 341 0.63 -5.86 13.17
CA LEU A 341 -0.11 -5.93 14.43
C LEU A 341 -1.36 -6.84 14.39
N SER A 342 -1.82 -7.23 13.21
CA SER A 342 -3.01 -8.08 13.06
C SER A 342 -2.80 -9.43 13.77
N PRO A 343 -3.74 -9.86 14.64
CA PRO A 343 -3.67 -11.14 15.33
C PRO A 343 -3.54 -12.29 14.34
N ARG A 344 -2.54 -13.14 14.56
CA ARG A 344 -2.41 -14.43 13.87
C ARG A 344 -2.97 -15.49 14.80
N SER A 345 -3.94 -16.27 14.34
CA SER A 345 -4.29 -17.51 15.02
C SER A 345 -3.06 -18.41 15.05
N THR A 346 -2.48 -18.61 16.23
CA THR A 346 -1.55 -19.72 16.44
C THR A 346 -2.33 -21.01 16.29
N PRO A 347 -1.91 -21.96 15.43
CA PRO A 347 -2.50 -23.29 15.48
C PRO A 347 -2.21 -23.87 16.88
N CYS A 348 -3.29 -24.18 17.61
CA CYS A 348 -3.21 -24.95 18.85
C CYS A 348 -2.99 -26.43 18.54
#